data_AF-A0A3D0TTY6-F1
#
_entry.id   AF-A0A3D0TTY6-F1
#
_cell.length_a   1.000
_cell.length_b   1.000
_cell.length_c   1.000
_cell.angle_alpha   90.00
_cell.angle_beta   90.00
_cell.angle_gamma   90.00
#
_symmetry.space_group_name_H-M   'P 1'
#
loop_
_entity.id
_entity.type
_entity.pdbx_description
1 polymer ?
#
loop_
_entity_poly.entity_id
_entity_poly.type
_entity_poly.pdbx_seq_one_letter_code
_entity_poly.pdbx_strand_id
1 'polypeptide(L)'
;MIITSEIIRILILTSVAFIVAMAMTPFLTHFLFRYRMGKQIRTEGAPIFAKMHSHKEGTPTMGGILVWLTALILALLFGLLAQIAPDSYLAELNFLSRGQTYLPLGMLIFAALIGMADD
;
A
#
# COMPACT_ATOMS: atom_id res chain seq x y z
N MET A 1 21.25 21.83 -8.11
CA MET A 1 21.81 20.51 -7.75
C MET A 1 20.95 19.77 -6.72
N ILE A 2 20.51 20.41 -5.63
CA ILE A 2 19.64 19.78 -4.60
C ILE A 2 18.29 19.32 -5.16
N ILE A 3 17.57 20.19 -5.90
CA ILE A 3 16.25 19.86 -6.47
C ILE A 3 16.31 18.62 -7.37
N THR A 4 17.36 18.50 -8.19
CA THR A 4 17.55 17.35 -9.09
C THR A 4 17.72 16.04 -8.32
N SER A 5 18.47 16.05 -7.21
CA SER A 5 18.64 14.87 -6.35
C SER A 5 17.31 14.44 -5.71
N GLU A 6 16.51 15.39 -5.22
CA GLU A 6 15.21 15.10 -4.61
C GLU A 6 14.23 14.47 -5.62
N ILE A 7 14.17 14.99 -6.85
CA ILE A 7 13.32 14.43 -7.92
C ILE A 7 13.74 12.99 -8.24
N ILE A 8 15.05 12.73 -8.34
CA ILE A 8 15.57 11.39 -8.59
C ILE A 8 15.14 10.43 -7.46
N ARG A 9 15.27 10.84 -6.19
CA ARG A 9 14.84 10.02 -5.04
C ARG A 9 13.36 9.69 -5.11
N ILE A 10 12.51 10.68 -5.39
CA ILE A 10 11.06 10.48 -5.50
C ILE A 10 10.72 9.50 -6.62
N LEU A 11 11.33 9.63 -7.79
CA LEU A 11 11.09 8.73 -8.92
C LEU A 11 11.57 7.30 -8.63
N ILE A 12 12.73 7.14 -7.98
CA ILE A 12 13.23 5.83 -7.54
C ILE A 12 12.26 5.21 -6.55
N LEU A 13 11.89 5.94 -5.48
CA LEU A 13 10.96 5.44 -4.45
C LEU A 13 9.61 5.05 -5.04
N THR A 14 9.06 5.87 -5.95
CA THR A 14 7.79 5.59 -6.63
C THR A 14 7.89 4.34 -7.51
N SER A 15 8.98 4.19 -8.26
CA SER A 15 9.19 3.03 -9.14
C SER A 15 9.37 1.75 -8.32
N VAL A 16 10.16 1.81 -7.25
CA VAL A 16 10.35 0.68 -6.33
C VAL A 16 9.04 0.31 -5.65
N ALA A 17 8.26 1.28 -5.16
CA ALA A 17 6.94 1.03 -4.58
C ALA A 17 5.99 0.36 -5.57
N PHE A 18 5.96 0.82 -6.82
CA PHE A 18 5.15 0.18 -7.87
C PHE A 18 5.57 -1.27 -8.09
N ILE A 19 6.87 -1.54 -8.26
CA ILE A 19 7.38 -2.90 -8.49
C ILE A 19 7.05 -3.81 -7.30
N VAL A 20 7.27 -3.35 -6.07
CA VAL A 20 6.99 -4.13 -4.84
C VAL A 20 5.49 -4.41 -4.73
N ALA A 21 4.63 -3.39 -4.92
CA ALA A 21 3.19 -3.57 -4.87
C ALA A 21 2.71 -4.58 -5.92
N MET A 22 3.19 -4.46 -7.17
CA MET A 22 2.85 -5.40 -8.24
C MET A 22 3.33 -6.82 -7.95
N ALA A 23 4.53 -6.98 -7.39
CA ALA A 23 5.06 -8.28 -6.97
C ALA A 23 4.26 -8.90 -5.81
N MET A 24 3.71 -8.07 -4.91
CA MET A 24 2.86 -8.50 -3.79
C MET A 24 1.42 -8.82 -4.21
N THR A 25 0.92 -8.25 -5.31
CA THR A 25 -0.45 -8.48 -5.81
C THR A 25 -0.84 -9.96 -5.94
N PRO A 26 -0.09 -10.86 -6.59
CA PRO A 26 -0.49 -12.27 -6.69
C PRO A 26 -0.58 -12.95 -5.33
N PHE A 27 0.30 -12.60 -4.38
CA PHE A 27 0.27 -13.14 -3.03
C PHE A 27 -0.99 -12.68 -2.27
N LEU A 28 -1.27 -11.38 -2.28
CA LEU A 28 -2.45 -10.83 -1.59
C LEU A 28 -3.75 -11.34 -2.23
N THR A 29 -3.85 -11.30 -3.55
CA THR A 29 -5.09 -11.74 -4.23
C THR A 29 -5.35 -13.23 -3.96
N HIS A 30 -4.32 -14.08 -3.98
CA HIS A 30 -4.46 -15.49 -3.60
C HIS A 30 -4.97 -15.64 -2.16
N PHE A 31 -4.43 -14.88 -1.21
CA PHE A 31 -4.89 -14.86 0.17
C PHE A 31 -6.36 -14.45 0.28
N LEU A 32 -6.76 -13.32 -0.32
CA LEU A 32 -8.12 -12.80 -0.25
C LEU A 32 -9.14 -13.76 -0.88
N PHE A 33 -8.81 -14.37 -2.02
CA PHE A 33 -9.65 -15.38 -2.64
C PHE A 33 -9.79 -16.64 -1.77
N ARG A 34 -8.69 -17.10 -1.14
CA ARG A 34 -8.69 -18.27 -0.28
C ARG A 34 -9.63 -18.10 0.93
N TYR A 35 -9.66 -16.92 1.52
CA TYR A 35 -10.54 -16.61 2.66
C TYR A 35 -11.90 -16.05 2.26
N ARG A 36 -12.23 -16.02 0.96
CA ARG A 36 -13.50 -15.51 0.41
C ARG A 36 -13.81 -14.06 0.83
N MET A 37 -12.78 -13.25 1.00
CA MET A 37 -12.87 -11.82 1.31
C MET A 37 -13.20 -11.03 0.03
N GLY A 38 -14.41 -11.23 -0.49
CA GLY A 38 -14.87 -10.63 -1.73
C GLY A 38 -16.21 -9.92 -1.56
N LYS A 39 -16.49 -8.97 -2.45
CA LYS A 39 -17.70 -8.14 -2.34
C LYS A 39 -18.95 -8.99 -2.60
N GLN A 40 -19.88 -8.93 -1.65
CA GLN A 40 -21.22 -9.51 -1.77
C GLN A 40 -22.19 -8.44 -2.26
N ILE A 41 -22.96 -8.73 -3.32
CA ILE A 41 -23.93 -7.80 -3.89
C ILE A 41 -25.29 -8.04 -3.24
N ARG A 42 -25.78 -7.05 -2.48
CA ARG A 42 -27.09 -7.11 -1.84
C ARG A 42 -28.19 -6.98 -2.89
N THR A 43 -29.08 -7.96 -2.94
CA THR A 43 -30.23 -8.02 -3.85
C THR A 43 -31.50 -7.40 -3.24
N GLU A 44 -31.59 -7.35 -1.91
CA GLU A 44 -32.74 -6.81 -1.19
C GLU A 44 -32.80 -5.29 -1.29
N GLY A 45 -33.97 -4.76 -1.69
CA GLY A 45 -34.24 -3.33 -1.81
C GLY A 45 -33.66 -2.63 -3.05
N ALA A 46 -32.83 -3.29 -3.86
CA ALA A 46 -32.17 -2.67 -5.03
C ALA A 46 -31.92 -3.63 -6.21
N PRO A 47 -32.98 -4.18 -6.85
CA PRO A 47 -32.86 -5.22 -7.88
C PRO A 47 -32.16 -4.74 -9.17
N ILE A 48 -32.36 -3.48 -9.58
CA ILE A 48 -31.69 -2.91 -10.76
C ILE A 48 -30.19 -2.73 -10.49
N PHE A 49 -29.83 -2.24 -9.30
CA PHE A 49 -28.43 -2.10 -8.88
C PHE A 49 -27.72 -3.45 -8.85
N ALA A 50 -28.36 -4.46 -8.25
CA ALA A 50 -27.82 -5.81 -8.19
C ALA A 50 -27.59 -6.42 -9.58
N LYS A 51 -28.54 -6.25 -10.51
CA LYS A 51 -28.40 -6.73 -11.90
C LYS A 51 -27.23 -6.08 -12.64
N MET A 52 -26.98 -4.79 -12.41
CA MET A 52 -25.86 -4.09 -13.06
C MET A 52 -24.49 -4.45 -12.45
N HIS A 53 -24.44 -4.80 -11.17
CA HIS A 53 -23.19 -5.03 -10.43
C HIS A 53 -22.87 -6.50 -10.14
N SER A 54 -23.74 -7.44 -10.53
CA SER A 54 -23.54 -8.88 -10.34
C SER A 54 -22.21 -9.39 -10.90
N HIS A 55 -21.72 -8.80 -12.00
CA HIS A 55 -20.42 -9.15 -12.58
C HIS A 55 -19.21 -8.87 -11.66
N LYS A 56 -19.37 -8.07 -10.60
CA LYS A 56 -18.32 -7.76 -9.61
C LYS A 56 -18.38 -8.64 -8.37
N GLU A 57 -19.40 -9.49 -8.26
CA GLU A 57 -19.58 -10.38 -7.12
C GLU A 57 -18.35 -11.29 -6.94
N GLY A 58 -17.88 -11.43 -5.70
CA GLY A 58 -16.69 -12.22 -5.40
C GLY A 58 -15.35 -11.56 -5.78
N THR A 59 -15.35 -10.33 -6.32
CA THR A 59 -14.10 -9.56 -6.49
C THR A 59 -13.50 -9.25 -5.11
N PRO A 60 -12.21 -9.51 -4.87
CA PRO A 60 -11.57 -9.28 -3.58
C PRO A 60 -11.78 -7.86 -3.06
N THR A 61 -12.19 -7.74 -1.80
CA THR A 61 -12.20 -6.49 -1.03
C THR A 61 -10.83 -6.31 -0.36
N MET A 62 -10.51 -5.14 0.20
CA MET A 62 -9.23 -4.89 0.89
C MET A 62 -7.96 -4.73 0.02
N GLY A 63 -8.09 -4.38 -1.26
CA GLY A 63 -6.93 -4.07 -2.11
C GLY A 63 -6.04 -2.93 -1.57
N GLY A 64 -6.58 -2.08 -0.70
CA GLY A 64 -5.84 -1.03 0.01
C GLY A 64 -4.65 -1.55 0.83
N ILE A 65 -4.65 -2.83 1.22
CA ILE A 65 -3.51 -3.50 1.89
C ILE A 65 -2.23 -3.35 1.07
N LEU A 66 -2.29 -3.46 -0.26
CA LEU A 66 -1.10 -3.28 -1.10
C LEU A 66 -0.48 -1.90 -0.94
N VAL A 67 -1.29 -0.86 -0.75
CA VAL A 67 -0.81 0.52 -0.71
C VAL A 67 -0.10 0.80 0.61
N TRP A 68 -0.81 0.66 1.74
CA TRP A 68 -0.24 1.04 3.03
C TRP A 68 0.85 0.08 3.48
N LEU A 69 0.72 -1.23 3.18
CA LEU A 69 1.74 -2.21 3.56
C LEU A 69 3.03 -2.00 2.75
N THR A 70 2.93 -1.70 1.46
CA THR A 70 4.11 -1.37 0.64
C THR A 70 4.81 -0.13 1.16
N ALA A 71 4.06 0.94 1.47
CA ALA A 71 4.63 2.16 2.04
C ALA A 71 5.33 1.89 3.37
N LEU A 72 4.72 1.09 4.26
CA LEU A 72 5.29 0.71 5.54
C LEU A 72 6.57 -0.12 5.38
N ILE A 73 6.55 -1.14 4.50
CA ILE A 73 7.71 -1.99 4.22
C ILE A 73 8.88 -1.14 3.73
N LEU A 74 8.66 -0.24 2.77
CA LEU A 74 9.73 0.61 2.24
C LEU A 74 10.25 1.60 3.29
N ALA A 75 9.37 2.16 4.12
CA ALA A 75 9.78 3.05 5.20
C ALA A 75 10.73 2.35 6.18
N LEU A 76 10.35 1.15 6.63
CA LEU A 76 11.15 0.35 7.55
C LEU A 76 12.43 -0.17 6.89
N LEU A 77 12.37 -0.61 5.63
CA LEU A 77 13.51 -1.12 4.88
C LEU A 77 14.59 -0.05 4.70
N PHE A 78 14.24 1.12 4.15
CA PHE A 78 15.22 2.18 3.96
C PHE A 78 15.65 2.82 5.29
N GLY A 79 14.77 2.84 6.29
CA GLY A 79 15.11 3.21 7.66
C GLY A 79 16.18 2.30 8.27
N LEU A 80 16.05 0.97 8.09
CA LEU A 80 17.03 -0.01 8.56
C LEU A 80 18.33 0.06 7.74
N LEU A 81 18.24 0.18 6.42
CA LEU A 81 19.41 0.32 5.53
C LEU A 81 20.27 1.53 5.92
N ALA A 82 19.65 2.64 6.29
CA ALA A 82 20.35 3.82 6.76
C ALA A 82 21.09 3.60 8.10
N GLN A 83 20.64 2.66 8.94
CA GLN A 83 21.35 2.33 10.18
C GLN A 83 22.54 1.38 9.95
N ILE A 84 22.39 0.42 9.04
CA ILE A 84 23.44 -0.59 8.78
C ILE A 84 24.51 -0.12 7.79
N ALA A 85 24.15 0.76 6.85
CA ALA A 85 25.04 1.24 5.79
C ALA A 85 24.83 2.74 5.53
N PRO A 86 25.16 3.61 6.50
CA PRO A 86 24.85 5.04 6.47
C PRO A 86 25.49 5.80 5.30
N ASP A 87 26.66 5.36 4.83
CA ASP A 87 27.40 6.02 3.74
C ASP A 87 26.96 5.55 2.33
N SER A 88 25.91 4.72 2.23
CA SER A 88 25.44 4.19 0.95
C SER A 88 24.40 5.09 0.28
N TYR A 89 24.34 5.08 -1.05
CA TYR A 89 23.27 5.74 -1.81
C TYR A 89 21.86 5.22 -1.48
N LEU A 90 21.76 4.02 -0.88
CA LEU A 90 20.48 3.46 -0.43
C LEU A 90 20.01 4.09 0.89
N ALA A 91 20.93 4.52 1.76
CA ALA A 91 20.59 5.25 2.97
C ALA A 91 19.95 6.61 2.66
N GLU A 92 20.32 7.22 1.54
CA GLU A 92 19.73 8.47 1.05
C GLU A 92 18.24 8.36 0.67
N LEU A 93 17.74 7.14 0.44
CA LEU A 93 16.32 6.88 0.18
C LEU A 93 15.48 6.80 1.47
N ASN A 94 16.11 6.88 2.65
CA ASN A 94 15.41 6.87 3.92
C ASN A 94 14.60 8.15 4.14
N PHE A 95 13.28 8.04 3.98
CA PHE A 95 12.35 9.13 4.23
C PHE A 95 11.86 9.22 5.69
N LEU A 96 12.24 8.30 6.58
CA LEU A 96 12.01 8.42 8.04
C LEU A 96 12.99 9.40 8.70
N SER A 97 14.05 9.80 8.00
CA SER A 97 14.98 10.84 8.45
C SER A 97 14.32 12.21 8.66
N ARG A 98 13.15 12.44 8.05
CA ARG A 98 12.39 13.68 8.14
C ARG A 98 11.30 13.58 9.21
N GLY A 99 11.33 14.49 10.18
CA GLY A 99 10.32 14.55 11.24
C GLY A 99 8.88 14.70 10.74
N GLN A 100 8.70 15.31 9.57
CA GLN A 100 7.38 15.50 8.93
C GLN A 100 6.76 14.19 8.43
N THR A 101 7.52 13.10 8.30
CA THR A 101 7.04 11.81 7.77
C THR A 101 6.23 11.04 8.81
N TYR A 102 6.53 11.18 10.10
CA TYR A 102 5.95 10.35 11.15
C TYR A 102 4.44 10.52 11.28
N LEU A 103 3.93 11.75 11.22
CA LEU A 103 2.50 12.01 11.38
C LEU A 103 1.69 11.45 10.19
N PRO A 104 2.02 11.74 8.91
CA PRO A 104 1.35 11.13 7.77
C PRO A 104 1.43 9.60 7.77
N LEU A 105 2.59 9.02 8.08
CA LEU A 105 2.75 7.57 8.12
C LEU A 105 1.91 6.95 9.24
N GLY A 106 1.93 7.53 10.44
CA GLY A 106 1.10 7.08 11.56
C GLY A 106 -0.40 7.13 11.25
N MET A 107 -0.86 8.22 10.64
CA MET A 107 -2.26 8.36 10.21
C MET A 107 -2.64 7.37 9.11
N LEU A 108 -1.76 7.13 8.14
CA LEU A 108 -1.97 6.13 7.09
C LEU A 108 -2.17 4.74 7.70
N ILE A 109 -1.30 4.32 8.61
CA ILE A 109 -1.42 3.01 9.27
C ILE A 109 -2.66 2.94 10.14
N PHE A 110 -2.95 3.96 10.94
CA PHE A 110 -4.11 3.98 11.81
C PHE A 110 -5.43 3.87 11.02
N ALA A 111 -5.61 4.71 10.00
CA ALA A 111 -6.80 4.68 9.15
C ALA A 111 -6.90 3.37 8.35
N ALA A 112 -5.76 2.84 7.88
CA ALA A 112 -5.71 1.57 7.17
C ALA A 112 -6.13 0.38 8.04
N LEU A 113 -5.71 0.34 9.31
CA LEU A 113 -6.11 -0.72 10.24
C LEU A 113 -7.61 -0.65 10.55
N ILE A 114 -8.18 0.55 10.69
CA ILE A 114 -9.63 0.72 10.87
C ILE A 114 -10.38 0.27 9.62
N GLY A 115 -9.96 0.71 8.43
CA GLY A 115 -10.58 0.31 7.17
C GLY A 115 -10.48 -1.20 6.93
N MET A 116 -9.35 -1.82 7.29
CA MET A 116 -9.17 -3.27 7.24
C MET A 116 -10.06 -4.02 8.23
N ALA A 117 -10.44 -3.41 9.35
CA ALA A 117 -11.37 -4.03 10.29
C ALA A 117 -12.85 -3.90 9.87
N ASP A 118 -13.17 -2.92 9.01
CA ASP A 118 -14.53 -2.64 8.51
C ASP A 118 -14.86 -3.40 7.21
N ASP A 119 -13.88 -3.56 6.31
CA ASP A 119 -14.01 -4.28 5.02
C ASP A 119 -14.29 -5.79 5.16
#